data_AF-U7QD64-F1
#
_entry.id   AF-U7QD64-F1
#
_cell.length_a   1.000
_cell.length_b   1.000
_cell.length_c   1.000
_cell.angle_alpha   90.00
_cell.angle_beta   90.00
_cell.angle_gamma   90.00
#
_symmetry.space_group_name_H-M   'P 1'
#
loop_
_entity.id
_entity.type
_entity.pdbx_description
1 polymer ?
#
loop_
_entity_poly.entity_id
_entity_poly.type
_entity_poly.pdbx_seq_one_letter_code
_entity_poly.pdbx_strand_id
1 'polypeptide(L)'
;MSVQAEILSSNGNTDVFVLEAHAATNNVYQAQVITSFDWFTDADKIGLTGGLTEEELDYMELIDFDEDGFLDDAVIKLKSTQAILGVVLNADDFVLEGEFIPIVSTKPPITCLQKVNIVSCNSSNVD
;
A
#
# COMPACT_ATOMS: atom_id res chain seq x y z
N MET A 1 19.80 5.59 13.24
CA MET A 1 19.01 4.51 12.61
C MET A 1 18.89 4.87 11.15
N SER A 2 19.40 4.04 10.24
CA SER A 2 19.17 4.25 8.80
C SER A 2 17.71 3.88 8.54
N VAL A 3 16.93 4.86 8.11
CA VAL A 3 15.52 4.70 7.74
C VAL A 3 15.52 4.53 6.22
N GLN A 4 15.11 3.36 5.76
CA GLN A 4 15.02 3.03 4.34
C GLN A 4 13.55 2.81 3.99
N ALA A 5 13.14 3.40 2.87
CA ALA A 5 11.88 3.08 2.22
C ALA A 5 11.82 1.58 1.86
N GLU A 6 10.64 0.98 1.98
CA GLU A 6 10.39 -0.35 1.44
C GLU A 6 10.11 -0.25 -0.05
N ILE A 7 10.81 -1.04 -0.87
CA ILE A 7 10.68 -1.01 -2.32
C ILE A 7 9.81 -2.18 -2.79
N LEU A 8 8.78 -1.87 -3.58
CA LEU A 8 7.86 -2.81 -4.19
C LEU A 8 8.01 -2.75 -5.71
N SER A 9 8.18 -3.91 -6.35
CA SER A 9 8.38 -4.03 -7.80
C SER A 9 7.55 -5.16 -8.39
N SER A 10 7.04 -4.95 -9.60
CA SER A 10 6.30 -5.91 -10.41
C SER A 10 7.19 -7.06 -10.87
N ASN A 11 6.57 -8.21 -11.12
CA ASN A 11 7.19 -9.38 -11.73
C ASN A 11 6.84 -9.57 -13.22
N GLY A 12 6.17 -8.60 -13.84
CA GLY A 12 5.71 -8.67 -15.23
C GLY A 12 4.40 -9.45 -15.41
N ASN A 13 3.59 -9.54 -14.36
CA ASN A 13 2.21 -9.99 -14.38
C ASN A 13 1.37 -8.99 -13.57
N THR A 14 0.04 -9.11 -13.63
CA THR A 14 -0.86 -8.35 -12.76
C THR A 14 -0.50 -8.52 -11.29
N ASP A 15 0.04 -7.45 -10.70
CA ASP A 15 0.44 -7.40 -9.31
C ASP A 15 -0.49 -6.50 -8.49
N VAL A 16 -0.57 -6.78 -7.18
CA VAL A 16 -1.26 -5.92 -6.21
C VAL A 16 -0.25 -5.43 -5.18
N PHE A 17 0.12 -4.16 -5.29
CA PHE A 17 1.02 -3.50 -4.35
C PHE A 17 0.24 -3.05 -3.13
N VAL A 18 0.52 -3.65 -1.97
CA VAL A 18 -0.25 -3.38 -0.75
C VAL A 18 0.37 -2.22 0.03
N LEU A 19 -0.38 -1.13 0.17
CA LEU A 19 -0.06 -0.02 1.06
C LEU A 19 -0.77 -0.18 2.40
N GLU A 20 0.04 -0.18 3.46
CA GLU A 20 -0.45 -0.43 4.81
C GLU A 20 -0.88 0.86 5.50
N ALA A 21 -2.15 0.99 5.89
CA ALA A 21 -2.66 2.21 6.53
C ALA A 21 -1.89 2.58 7.81
N HIS A 22 -1.38 1.58 8.52
CA HIS A 22 -0.61 1.75 9.74
C HIS A 22 0.88 2.07 9.50
N ALA A 23 1.36 1.93 8.26
CA ALA A 23 2.70 2.31 7.83
C ALA A 23 2.77 3.78 7.35
N ALA A 24 1.63 4.49 7.31
CA ALA A 24 1.59 5.89 6.93
C ALA A 24 2.55 6.74 7.78
N THR A 25 3.27 7.66 7.13
CA THR A 25 4.35 8.44 7.74
C THR A 25 4.29 9.91 7.34
N ASN A 26 4.98 10.79 8.07
CA ASN A 26 5.13 12.21 7.69
C ASN A 26 6.46 12.50 6.97
N ASN A 27 7.21 11.47 6.61
CA ASN A 27 8.49 11.58 5.93
C ASN A 27 8.49 10.72 4.67
N VAL A 28 8.61 11.36 3.50
CA VAL A 28 8.54 10.68 2.20
C VAL A 28 9.61 9.60 2.05
N TYR A 29 10.80 9.80 2.62
CA TYR A 29 11.89 8.81 2.60
C TYR A 29 11.67 7.58 3.49
N GLN A 30 10.57 7.57 4.25
CA GLN A 30 10.14 6.45 5.08
C GLN A 30 8.89 5.76 4.53
N ALA A 31 8.31 6.28 3.45
CA ALA A 31 7.14 5.69 2.83
C ALA A 31 7.52 4.41 2.05
N GLN A 32 6.53 3.59 1.73
CA GLN A 32 6.69 2.51 0.76
C GLN A 32 6.81 3.10 -0.64
N VAL A 33 7.63 2.52 -1.51
CA VAL A 33 7.91 3.03 -2.86
C VAL A 33 7.62 1.93 -3.87
N ILE A 34 6.72 2.20 -4.81
CA ILE A 34 6.39 1.31 -5.92
C ILE A 34 7.17 1.78 -7.14
N THR A 35 8.10 0.97 -7.64
CA THR A 35 9.08 1.41 -8.67
C THR A 35 8.75 0.99 -10.09
N SER A 36 7.74 0.14 -10.29
CA SER A 36 7.43 -0.43 -11.61
C SER A 36 5.94 -0.76 -11.71
N PHE A 37 5.12 0.27 -11.50
CA PHE A 37 3.66 0.15 -11.62
C PHE A 37 3.26 0.19 -13.10
N ASP A 38 2.65 -0.88 -13.61
CA ASP A 38 2.12 -0.92 -14.99
C ASP A 38 0.61 -1.17 -15.00
N TRP A 39 -0.15 -0.07 -14.96
CA TRP A 39 -1.61 -0.08 -15.05
C TRP A 39 -2.13 -0.49 -16.44
N PHE A 40 -1.33 -0.33 -17.49
CA PHE A 40 -1.79 -0.49 -18.87
C PHE A 40 -1.57 -1.91 -19.39
N THR A 41 -0.36 -2.45 -19.26
CA THR A 41 -0.01 -3.77 -19.80
C THR A 41 -0.36 -4.87 -18.80
N ASP A 42 0.09 -4.71 -17.56
CA ASP A 42 -0.03 -5.73 -16.52
C ASP A 42 -1.31 -5.56 -15.71
N ALA A 43 -1.98 -4.40 -15.82
CA ALA A 43 -3.18 -4.05 -15.08
C ALA A 43 -2.96 -4.09 -13.56
N ASP A 44 -1.77 -3.68 -13.12
CA ASP A 44 -1.39 -3.59 -11.70
C ASP A 44 -2.41 -2.80 -10.90
N LYS A 45 -2.52 -3.12 -9.60
CA LYS A 45 -3.41 -2.44 -8.66
C LYS A 45 -2.68 -2.05 -7.38
N ILE A 46 -3.21 -1.04 -6.70
CA ILE A 46 -2.74 -0.64 -5.37
C ILE A 46 -3.77 -1.06 -4.33
N GLY A 47 -3.39 -1.97 -3.46
CA GLY A 47 -4.22 -2.48 -2.38
C GLY A 47 -4.14 -1.59 -1.14
N LEU A 48 -5.30 -1.18 -0.61
CA LEU A 48 -5.40 -0.33 0.58
C LEU A 48 -5.92 -1.10 1.79
N THR A 49 -5.16 -1.14 2.88
CA THR A 49 -5.60 -1.78 4.13
C THR A 49 -6.27 -0.79 5.08
N GLY A 50 -6.70 -1.24 6.26
CA GLY A 50 -7.23 -0.35 7.31
C GLY A 50 -8.63 0.19 7.04
N GLY A 51 -9.34 -0.34 6.03
CA GLY A 51 -10.64 0.16 5.61
C GLY A 51 -10.56 1.41 4.73
N LEU A 52 -9.37 1.77 4.27
CA LEU A 52 -9.16 2.91 3.38
C LEU A 52 -9.77 2.67 2.00
N THR A 53 -10.30 3.73 1.41
CA THR A 53 -10.74 3.79 0.02
C THR A 53 -10.00 4.90 -0.73
N GLU A 54 -10.06 4.87 -2.07
CA GLU A 54 -9.48 5.90 -2.93
C GLU A 54 -10.02 7.30 -2.64
N GLU A 55 -11.29 7.42 -2.23
CA GLU A 55 -11.91 8.69 -1.87
C GLU A 55 -11.19 9.39 -0.71
N GLU A 56 -10.46 8.64 0.12
CA GLU A 56 -9.70 9.14 1.26
C GLU A 56 -8.25 9.52 0.90
N LEU A 57 -7.85 9.31 -0.36
CA LEU A 57 -6.49 9.57 -0.83
C LEU A 57 -6.36 10.89 -1.57
N ASP A 58 -5.20 11.53 -1.41
CA ASP A 58 -4.71 12.65 -2.19
C ASP A 58 -3.39 12.23 -2.83
N TYR A 59 -3.33 12.22 -4.16
CA TYR A 59 -2.16 11.83 -4.93
C TYR A 59 -1.87 12.83 -6.06
N MET A 60 -2.23 14.11 -5.85
CA MET A 60 -1.97 15.18 -6.81
C MET A 60 -0.54 15.75 -6.72
N GLU A 61 0.21 15.40 -5.67
CA GLU A 61 1.58 15.87 -5.48
C GLU A 61 2.55 14.97 -6.25
N LEU A 62 3.33 15.60 -7.12
CA LEU A 62 4.43 14.97 -7.86
C LEU A 62 5.77 15.47 -7.32
N ILE A 63 6.72 14.56 -7.19
CA ILE A 63 8.10 14.83 -6.77
C ILE A 63 9.09 14.14 -7.71
N ASP A 64 10.37 14.43 -7.49
CA ASP A 64 11.52 13.74 -8.10
C ASP A 64 12.14 12.92 -6.97
N PHE A 65 11.59 11.73 -6.72
CA PHE A 65 12.00 10.88 -5.59
C PHE A 65 13.30 10.14 -5.90
N ASP A 66 13.50 9.72 -7.15
CA ASP A 66 14.68 8.98 -7.58
C ASP A 66 15.85 9.87 -8.08
N GLU A 67 15.65 11.20 -8.08
CA GLU A 67 16.63 12.23 -8.43
C GLU A 67 17.09 12.14 -9.91
N ASP A 68 16.19 11.70 -10.80
CA ASP A 68 16.46 11.60 -12.23
C ASP A 68 16.26 12.94 -12.99
N GLY A 69 15.66 13.93 -12.32
CA GLY A 69 15.42 15.27 -12.82
C GLY A 69 14.01 15.51 -13.36
N PHE A 70 13.10 14.54 -13.27
CA PHE A 70 11.70 14.66 -13.65
C PHE A 70 10.78 14.70 -12.41
N LEU A 71 9.69 15.48 -12.50
CA LEU A 71 8.68 15.58 -11.44
C LEU A 71 7.47 14.74 -11.85
N ASP A 72 7.62 13.43 -11.77
CA ASP A 72 6.64 12.44 -12.23
C ASP A 72 6.47 11.25 -11.27
N ASP A 73 6.91 11.41 -10.01
CA ASP A 73 6.63 10.43 -8.96
C ASP A 73 5.47 10.89 -8.08
N ALA A 74 4.35 10.17 -8.12
CA ALA A 74 3.17 10.50 -7.33
C ALA A 74 3.34 10.12 -5.86
N VAL A 75 2.99 11.07 -4.97
CA VAL A 75 2.95 10.86 -3.53
C VAL A 75 1.52 10.56 -3.08
N ILE A 76 1.27 9.35 -2.60
CA ILE A 76 -0.04 8.93 -2.10
C ILE A 76 -0.17 9.35 -0.63
N LYS A 77 -1.10 10.26 -0.34
CA LYS A 77 -1.37 10.80 1.00
C LYS A 77 -2.78 10.51 1.46
N LEU A 78 -2.97 10.46 2.77
CA LEU A 78 -4.29 10.49 3.39
C LEU A 78 -4.81 11.94 3.39
N LYS A 79 -5.99 12.19 2.80
CA LYS A 79 -6.64 13.52 2.81
C LYS A 79 -6.80 14.07 4.22
N SER A 80 -7.19 13.22 5.17
CA SER A 80 -7.54 13.60 6.54
C SER A 80 -6.35 14.05 7.39
N THR A 81 -5.16 13.48 7.17
CA THR A 81 -3.98 13.70 8.02
C THR A 81 -2.77 14.24 7.26
N GLN A 82 -2.80 14.19 5.94
CA GLN A 82 -1.67 14.48 5.04
C GLN A 82 -0.48 13.51 5.25
N ALA A 83 -0.66 12.41 5.98
CA ALA A 83 0.34 11.37 6.11
C ALA A 83 0.49 10.62 4.78
N ILE A 84 1.74 10.30 4.44
CA ILE A 84 2.16 9.63 3.21
C ILE A 84 2.03 8.13 3.40
N LEU A 85 1.24 7.48 2.57
CA LEU A 85 1.11 6.02 2.49
C LEU A 85 2.19 5.40 1.60
N GLY A 86 2.51 6.06 0.50
CA GLY A 86 3.48 5.55 -0.45
C GLY A 86 3.87 6.59 -1.50
N VAL A 87 4.88 6.23 -2.28
CA VAL A 87 5.29 6.92 -3.50
C VAL A 87 5.21 5.92 -4.64
N VAL A 88 4.73 6.35 -5.81
CA VAL A 88 4.72 5.55 -7.04
C VAL A 88 5.60 6.25 -8.04
N LEU A 89 6.67 5.59 -8.48
CA LEU A 89 7.58 6.18 -9.44
C LEU A 89 6.95 6.22 -10.84
N ASN A 90 7.29 7.25 -11.61
CA ASN A 90 6.87 7.42 -13.01
C ASN A 90 5.33 7.28 -13.19
N ALA A 91 4.56 7.80 -12.24
CA ALA A 91 3.11 7.76 -12.24
C ALA A 91 2.54 9.10 -11.81
N ASP A 92 1.43 9.51 -12.44
CA ASP A 92 0.68 10.70 -12.10
C ASP A 92 -0.76 10.37 -11.65
N ASP A 93 -1.54 11.40 -11.34
CA ASP A 93 -2.92 11.22 -10.89
C ASP A 93 -3.83 10.57 -11.93
N PHE A 94 -3.60 10.85 -13.22
CA PHE A 94 -4.34 10.23 -14.31
C PHE A 94 -4.06 8.72 -14.42
N VAL A 95 -2.81 8.32 -14.22
CA VAL A 95 -2.40 6.92 -14.20
C VAL A 95 -2.95 6.15 -13.00
N LEU A 96 -3.08 6.82 -11.85
CA LEU A 96 -3.50 6.18 -10.59
C LEU A 96 -5.01 6.16 -10.36
N GLU A 97 -5.77 7.05 -11.01
CA GLU A 97 -7.22 7.14 -10.84
C GLU A 97 -7.93 5.81 -11.20
N GLY A 98 -8.64 5.24 -10.24
CA GLY A 98 -9.38 3.98 -10.37
C GLY A 98 -8.54 2.71 -10.17
N GLU A 99 -7.25 2.85 -9.86
CA GLU A 99 -6.33 1.71 -9.71
C GLU A 99 -6.21 1.20 -8.25
N PHE A 100 -6.94 1.83 -7.34
CA PHE A 100 -6.95 1.50 -5.91
C PHE A 100 -8.05 0.50 -5.55
N ILE A 101 -7.70 -0.54 -4.80
CA ILE A 101 -8.66 -1.55 -4.32
C ILE A 101 -8.61 -1.67 -2.79
N PRO A 102 -9.76 -1.62 -2.09
CA PRO A 102 -9.80 -1.89 -0.66
C PRO A 102 -9.46 -3.37 -0.38
N ILE A 103 -8.46 -3.60 0.48
CA ILE A 103 -8.14 -4.92 1.00
C ILE A 103 -8.85 -5.08 2.35
N VAL A 104 -10.00 -5.74 2.30
CA VAL A 104 -10.67 -6.24 3.49
C VAL A 104 -9.93 -7.48 3.98
N SER A 105 -9.22 -7.38 5.09
CA SER A 105 -8.68 -8.57 5.75
C SER A 105 -9.85 -9.41 6.24
N THR A 106 -10.19 -10.47 5.49
CA THR A 106 -11.22 -11.44 5.87
C THR A 106 -10.72 -12.43 6.92
N LYS A 107 -9.51 -12.25 7.47
CA LYS A 107 -9.02 -13.12 8.52
C LYS A 107 -9.96 -12.94 9.72
N PRO A 108 -10.79 -13.94 10.08
CA PRO A 108 -11.63 -13.82 11.25
C PRO A 108 -10.72 -13.50 12.43
N PRO A 109 -11.10 -12.57 13.32
CA PRO A 109 -10.31 -12.31 14.51
C PRO A 109 -10.12 -13.66 15.19
N ILE A 110 -8.87 -14.10 15.32
CA ILE A 110 -8.57 -15.27 16.13
C ILE A 110 -8.93 -14.83 17.55
N THR A 111 -10.14 -15.19 17.98
CA THR A 111 -10.59 -15.04 19.35
C THR A 111 -9.83 -16.06 20.18
N CYS A 112 -8.56 -15.76 20.46
CA CYS A 112 -7.86 -16.37 21.57
C CYS A 112 -8.57 -15.88 22.84
N LEU A 113 -9.66 -16.55 23.23
CA LEU A 113 -10.15 -16.45 24.59
C LEU A 113 -9.02 -16.92 25.48
N GLN A 114 -8.45 -16.00 26.26
CA GLN A 114 -7.54 -16.34 27.35
C GLN A 114 -8.32 -17.19 28.37
N LYS A 115 -8.30 -18.50 28.15
CA LYS A 115 -8.60 -19.47 29.19
C LYS A 115 -7.29 -20.20 29.47
N VAL A 116 -6.64 -19.75 30.55
CA VAL A 116 -5.71 -20.46 31.42
C VAL A 116 -5.06 -21.70 30.79
N ASN A 117 -3.76 -21.61 30.49
CA ASN A 117 -2.82 -22.72 30.28
C ASN A 117 -3.41 -23.96 29.58
N ILE A 118 -3.32 -23.99 28.23
CA ILE A 118 -2.89 -25.10 27.36
C ILE A 118 -3.16 -24.62 25.92
N VAL A 119 -2.12 -24.45 25.12
CA VAL A 119 -2.28 -24.19 23.68
C VAL A 119 -2.51 -25.54 23.01
N SER A 120 -3.76 -25.85 22.66
CA SER A 120 -4.09 -26.86 21.67
C SER A 120 -4.90 -26.21 20.55
N CYS A 121 -4.26 -26.00 19.39
CA CYS A 121 -4.94 -25.54 18.19
C CYS A 121 -5.53 -26.76 17.47
N ASN A 122 -6.85 -26.93 17.52
CA ASN A 122 -7.52 -27.85 16.61
C ASN A 122 -8.00 -27.05 15.39
N SER A 123 -7.35 -27.26 14.26
CA SER A 123 -7.89 -26.88 12.95
C SER A 123 -9.01 -27.85 12.60
N SER A 124 -10.26 -27.41 12.65
CA SER A 124 -11.36 -28.15 12.04
C SER A 124 -11.34 -27.89 10.54
N ASN A 125 -10.77 -28.84 9.79
CA ASN A 125 -11.13 -29.00 8.38
C ASN A 125 -12.61 -29.38 8.31
N VAL A 126 -13.36 -28.69 7.46
CA VAL A 126 -14.69 -29.14 7.04
C VAL A 126 -14.58 -29.43 5.54
N ASP A 127 -14.99 -30.64 5.18
CA ASP A 127 -14.95 -31.24 3.83
C ASP A 127 -15.59 -30.38 2.73
#